data_AF-A0A539EFT4-F1
#
_entry.id   AF-A0A539EFT4-F1
#
_cell.length_a   1.000
_cell.length_b   1.000
_cell.length_c   1.000
_cell.angle_alpha   90.00
_cell.angle_beta   90.00
_cell.angle_gamma   90.00
#
_symmetry.space_group_name_H-M   'P 1'
#
loop_
_entity.id
_entity.type
_entity.pdbx_description
1 polymer ?
#
loop_
_entity_poly.entity_id
_entity_poly.type
_entity_poly.pdbx_seq_one_letter_code
_entity_poly.pdbx_strand_id
1 'polypeptide(L)'
;MLHRRWLGVYAAVFAAAGAAFLALPGVVTGLLSVPGAGASLWLGLAGSLMAVLTLLAWELSRDPAQAAVWRALLLSKAVSSALFIVFARQGGPGYLAAALVDGALLLHLAFLREAHEPLCAWEPRLPIWPVIRHEAFFLIFRDPASQTAFWLRHEADREGGRCQWAVTDKEGVRQGSWEEKPFAGFTRNGSKAAGPEGAWGLSWEDGPVRPYALVPRWLWRLGLAGSMYVTSAPAASFSGVVELGGRRWTLEGAPGCVGHLWGRRHGARWRWAHATWPERGLMAETLAAQGRLGLWRTPLVSTAALWKDGNLSLTSALGGPATEGGTWSF
;
A
#
# COMPACT_ATOMS: atom_id res chain seq x y z
N MET A 1 2.64 -8.22 -12.74
CA MET A 1 2.61 -8.46 -14.21
C MET A 1 1.69 -7.47 -14.95
N LEU A 2 0.48 -7.17 -14.45
CA LEU A 2 -0.46 -6.23 -15.09
C LEU A 2 0.12 -4.82 -15.33
N HIS A 3 0.82 -4.26 -14.35
CA HIS A 3 1.43 -2.91 -14.43
C HIS A 3 2.46 -2.77 -15.56
N ARG A 4 3.32 -3.78 -15.76
CA ARG A 4 4.31 -3.79 -16.85
C ARG A 4 3.64 -3.75 -18.22
N ARG A 5 2.52 -4.47 -18.38
CA ARG A 5 1.74 -4.46 -19.62
C ARG A 5 1.17 -3.07 -19.89
N TRP A 6 0.57 -2.42 -18.90
CA TRP A 6 0.06 -1.06 -19.05
C TRP A 6 1.14 -0.03 -19.41
N LEU A 7 2.33 -0.13 -18.79
CA LEU A 7 3.46 0.75 -19.12
C LEU A 7 3.96 0.51 -20.56
N GLY A 8 3.97 -0.74 -21.02
CA GLY A 8 4.24 -1.07 -22.42
C GLY A 8 3.19 -0.49 -23.38
N VAL A 9 1.91 -0.55 -23.01
CA VAL A 9 0.83 0.10 -23.78
C VAL A 9 1.04 1.61 -23.85
N TYR A 10 1.43 2.26 -22.75
CA TYR A 10 1.73 3.69 -22.77
C TYR A 10 2.91 4.05 -23.66
N ALA A 11 3.98 3.25 -23.65
CA ALA A 11 5.09 3.44 -24.58
C ALA A 11 4.60 3.39 -26.03
N ALA A 12 3.76 2.42 -26.39
CA ALA A 12 3.19 2.32 -27.73
C ALA A 12 2.28 3.51 -28.08
N VAL A 13 1.43 3.96 -27.14
CA VAL A 13 0.55 5.13 -27.34
C VAL A 13 1.35 6.41 -27.55
N PHE A 14 2.39 6.65 -26.74
CA PHE A 14 3.25 7.83 -26.90
C PHE A 14 4.05 7.79 -28.21
N ALA A 15 4.52 6.61 -28.62
CA ALA A 15 5.20 6.44 -29.90
C ALA A 15 4.27 6.75 -31.09
N ALA A 16 3.04 6.23 -31.06
CA ALA A 16 2.04 6.49 -32.10
C ALA A 16 1.65 7.97 -32.15
N ALA A 17 1.47 8.63 -31.00
CA ALA A 17 1.22 10.07 -30.93
C ALA A 17 2.40 10.88 -31.50
N GLY A 18 3.64 10.52 -31.12
CA GLY A 18 4.86 11.11 -31.67
C GLY A 18 4.95 11.00 -33.20
N ALA A 19 4.65 9.82 -33.74
CA ALA A 19 4.62 9.59 -35.18
C ALA A 19 3.52 10.41 -35.87
N ALA A 20 2.35 10.56 -35.25
CA ALA A 20 1.26 11.37 -35.80
C ALA A 20 1.62 12.87 -35.90
N PHE A 21 2.36 13.42 -34.94
CA PHE A 21 2.86 14.81 -35.01
C PHE A 21 3.76 15.05 -36.24
N LEU A 22 4.53 14.04 -36.65
CA LEU A 22 5.46 14.13 -37.78
C LEU A 22 4.77 13.81 -39.12
N ALA A 23 3.92 12.79 -39.15
CA ALA A 23 3.30 12.29 -40.36
C ALA A 23 2.04 13.07 -40.78
N LEU A 24 1.30 13.63 -39.81
CA LEU A 24 0.00 14.27 -40.03
C LEU A 24 -0.07 15.68 -39.41
N PRO A 25 0.88 16.58 -39.70
CA PRO A 25 1.00 17.87 -39.03
C PRO A 25 -0.27 18.73 -39.17
N GLY A 26 -0.88 18.77 -40.38
CA GLY A 26 -2.08 19.56 -40.65
C GLY A 26 -3.33 19.10 -39.90
N VAL A 27 -3.48 17.80 -39.69
CA VAL A 27 -4.60 17.22 -38.91
C VAL A 27 -4.46 17.63 -37.45
N VAL A 28 -3.26 17.54 -36.91
CA VAL A 28 -2.99 17.86 -35.50
C VAL A 28 -3.12 19.35 -35.22
N THR A 29 -2.56 20.21 -36.09
CA THR A 29 -2.68 21.66 -35.94
C THR A 29 -4.12 22.13 -36.12
N GLY A 30 -4.90 21.47 -37.00
CA GLY A 30 -6.32 21.75 -37.18
C GLY A 30 -7.15 21.37 -35.95
N LEU A 31 -6.87 20.21 -35.32
CA LEU A 31 -7.58 19.76 -34.12
C LEU A 31 -7.32 20.66 -32.91
N LEU A 32 -6.09 21.18 -32.77
CA LEU A 32 -5.67 21.99 -31.63
C LEU A 32 -5.75 23.50 -31.90
N SER A 33 -6.26 23.91 -33.06
CA SER A 33 -6.34 25.31 -33.48
C SER A 33 -5.01 26.08 -33.31
N VAL A 34 -3.89 25.42 -33.64
CA VAL A 34 -2.55 26.02 -33.49
C VAL A 34 -2.35 27.07 -34.59
N PRO A 35 -1.97 28.32 -34.26
CA PRO A 35 -1.71 29.35 -35.27
C PRO A 35 -0.64 28.91 -36.27
N GLY A 36 -0.82 29.25 -37.56
CA GLY A 36 0.05 28.78 -38.65
C GLY A 36 1.51 29.23 -38.59
N ALA A 37 1.80 30.35 -37.90
CA ALA A 37 3.18 30.80 -37.68
C ALA A 37 3.80 30.06 -36.49
N GLY A 38 4.81 29.22 -36.74
CA GLY A 38 5.54 28.47 -35.70
C GLY A 38 5.09 27.02 -35.47
N ALA A 39 4.14 26.53 -36.26
CA ALA A 39 3.62 25.16 -36.14
C ALA A 39 4.71 24.08 -36.30
N SER A 40 5.69 24.28 -37.18
CA SER A 40 6.78 23.30 -37.42
C SER A 40 7.71 23.13 -36.21
N LEU A 41 8.09 24.23 -35.54
CA LEU A 41 8.89 24.17 -34.31
C LEU A 41 8.10 23.52 -33.18
N TRP A 42 6.83 23.89 -33.03
CA TRP A 42 5.95 23.31 -32.02
C TRP A 42 5.78 21.79 -32.22
N LEU A 43 5.54 21.34 -33.45
CA LEU A 43 5.41 19.92 -33.78
C LEU A 43 6.71 19.15 -33.55
N GLY A 44 7.87 19.74 -33.89
CA GLY A 44 9.17 19.14 -33.61
C GLY A 44 9.44 18.98 -32.10
N LEU A 45 9.09 19.99 -31.30
CA LEU A 45 9.19 19.93 -29.83
C LEU A 45 8.20 18.93 -29.22
N ALA A 46 6.96 18.89 -29.71
CA ALA A 46 5.95 17.94 -29.25
C ALA A 46 6.36 16.49 -29.59
N GLY A 47 6.85 16.26 -30.81
CA GLY A 47 7.35 14.96 -31.25
C GLY A 47 8.57 14.48 -30.45
N SER A 48 9.54 15.36 -30.18
CA SER A 48 10.72 15.00 -29.37
C SER A 48 10.35 14.70 -27.92
N LEU A 49 9.41 15.45 -27.33
CA LEU A 49 8.86 15.16 -26.01
C LEU A 49 8.15 13.80 -25.98
N MET A 50 7.35 13.46 -27.00
CA MET A 50 6.71 12.14 -27.08
C MET A 50 7.72 11.00 -27.20
N ALA A 51 8.84 11.20 -27.90
CA ALA A 51 9.92 10.22 -27.96
C ALA A 51 10.55 9.98 -26.58
N VAL A 52 10.80 11.05 -25.81
CA VAL A 52 11.28 10.94 -24.43
C VAL A 52 10.27 10.21 -23.55
N LEU A 53 8.98 10.57 -23.62
CA LEU A 53 7.93 9.90 -22.86
C LEU A 53 7.80 8.42 -23.19
N THR A 54 7.95 8.06 -24.48
CA THR A 54 8.00 6.68 -24.95
C THR A 54 9.14 5.92 -24.29
N LEU A 55 10.35 6.50 -24.28
CA LEU A 55 11.52 5.88 -23.65
C LEU A 55 11.32 5.71 -22.14
N LEU A 56 10.81 6.73 -21.44
CA LEU A 56 10.55 6.65 -20.00
C LEU A 56 9.51 5.57 -19.67
N ALA A 57 8.41 5.49 -20.43
CA ALA A 57 7.38 4.47 -20.25
C ALA A 57 7.92 3.06 -20.56
N TRP A 58 8.76 2.92 -21.58
CA TRP A 58 9.43 1.68 -21.94
C TRP A 58 10.38 1.21 -20.83
N GLU A 59 11.22 2.10 -20.30
CA GLU A 59 12.13 1.77 -19.19
C GLU A 59 11.36 1.32 -17.95
N LEU A 60 10.27 1.99 -17.60
CA LEU A 60 9.39 1.57 -16.50
C LEU A 60 8.71 0.22 -16.77
N SER A 61 8.43 -0.12 -18.03
CA SER A 61 7.85 -1.43 -18.38
C SER A 61 8.84 -2.59 -18.09
N ARG A 62 10.15 -2.32 -18.22
CA ARG A 62 11.23 -3.29 -17.93
C ARG A 62 11.53 -3.32 -16.43
N ASP A 63 11.74 -2.16 -15.84
CA ASP A 63 12.03 -2.00 -14.43
C ASP A 63 11.20 -0.87 -13.78
N PRO A 64 10.07 -1.23 -13.15
CA PRO A 64 9.23 -0.27 -12.43
C PRO A 64 9.84 0.31 -11.16
N ALA A 65 10.99 -0.18 -10.68
CA ALA A 65 11.60 0.30 -9.44
C ALA A 65 12.30 1.66 -9.58
N GLN A 66 12.47 2.16 -10.81
CA GLN A 66 13.21 3.39 -11.10
C GLN A 66 12.44 4.66 -10.69
N ALA A 67 12.65 5.10 -9.44
CA ALA A 67 11.95 6.26 -8.88
C ALA A 67 12.15 7.57 -9.66
N ALA A 68 13.34 7.77 -10.25
CA ALA A 68 13.63 8.96 -11.06
C ALA A 68 12.79 9.00 -12.35
N VAL A 69 12.66 7.86 -13.03
CA VAL A 69 11.89 7.73 -14.28
C VAL A 69 10.40 7.97 -14.00
N TRP A 70 9.87 7.45 -12.89
CA TRP A 70 8.52 7.77 -12.43
C TRP A 70 8.29 9.26 -12.18
N ARG A 71 9.23 9.95 -11.51
CA ARG A 71 9.13 11.38 -11.23
C ARG A 71 9.14 12.19 -12.51
N ALA A 72 10.03 11.87 -13.46
CA ALA A 72 10.11 12.54 -14.75
C ALA A 72 8.81 12.37 -15.56
N LEU A 73 8.27 11.15 -15.63
CA LEU A 73 7.05 10.85 -16.37
C LEU A 73 5.82 11.55 -15.77
N LEU A 74 5.65 11.49 -14.45
CA LEU A 74 4.55 12.17 -13.75
C LEU A 74 4.67 13.69 -13.82
N LEU A 75 5.88 14.24 -13.64
CA LEU A 75 6.12 15.67 -13.76
C LEU A 75 5.79 16.17 -15.17
N SER A 76 6.23 15.45 -16.21
CA SER A 76 5.92 15.80 -17.59
C SER A 76 4.41 15.87 -17.82
N LYS A 77 3.64 14.89 -17.34
CA LYS A 77 2.18 14.87 -17.47
C LYS A 77 1.46 15.91 -16.62
N ALA A 78 1.98 16.23 -15.43
CA ALA A 78 1.45 17.30 -14.61
C ALA A 78 1.65 18.68 -15.26
N VAL A 79 2.86 18.93 -15.79
CA VAL A 79 3.18 20.18 -16.48
C VAL A 79 2.35 20.31 -17.76
N SER A 80 2.24 19.27 -18.58
CA SER A 80 1.44 19.34 -19.81
C SER A 80 -0.05 19.56 -19.52
N SER A 81 -0.62 18.87 -18.53
CA SER A 81 -2.00 19.09 -18.08
C SER A 81 -2.24 20.54 -17.64
N ALA A 82 -1.33 21.09 -16.83
CA ALA A 82 -1.42 22.47 -16.35
C ALA A 82 -1.32 23.48 -17.50
N LEU A 83 -0.39 23.28 -18.44
CA LEU A 83 -0.25 24.13 -19.62
C LEU A 83 -1.50 24.09 -20.50
N PHE A 84 -2.09 22.92 -20.72
CA PHE A 84 -3.34 22.80 -21.47
C PHE A 84 -4.51 23.52 -20.79
N ILE A 85 -4.60 23.50 -19.46
CA ILE A 85 -5.60 24.29 -18.73
C ILE A 85 -5.38 25.80 -18.94
N VAL A 86 -4.12 26.25 -18.92
CA VAL A 86 -3.77 27.66 -19.18
C VAL A 86 -4.15 28.05 -20.61
N PHE A 87 -3.79 27.23 -21.61
CA PHE A 87 -4.11 27.48 -23.02
C PHE A 87 -5.60 27.37 -23.32
N ALA A 88 -6.36 26.54 -22.60
CA ALA A 88 -7.81 26.46 -22.76
C ALA A 88 -8.52 27.80 -22.49
N ARG A 89 -7.92 28.70 -21.69
CA ARG A 89 -8.45 30.05 -21.49
C ARG A 89 -8.33 30.94 -22.73
N GLN A 90 -7.44 30.61 -23.67
CA GLN A 90 -7.10 31.46 -24.81
C GLN A 90 -7.36 30.79 -26.18
N GLY A 91 -7.30 29.46 -26.26
CA GLY A 91 -7.29 28.70 -27.51
C GLY A 91 -8.50 27.79 -27.76
N GLY A 92 -9.54 27.87 -26.92
CA GLY A 92 -10.80 27.16 -27.12
C GLY A 92 -10.84 25.71 -26.56
N PRO A 93 -11.92 24.97 -26.85
CA PRO A 93 -12.26 23.71 -26.18
C PRO A 93 -11.30 22.55 -26.48
N GLY A 94 -10.54 22.60 -27.58
CA GLY A 94 -9.54 21.58 -27.92
C GLY A 94 -8.46 21.41 -26.85
N TYR A 95 -8.01 22.52 -26.26
CA TYR A 95 -7.05 22.47 -25.14
C TYR A 95 -7.66 21.91 -23.85
N LEU A 96 -8.96 22.11 -23.62
CA LEU A 96 -9.63 21.51 -22.47
C LEU A 96 -9.73 19.98 -22.63
N ALA A 97 -10.06 19.50 -23.83
CA ALA A 97 -10.06 18.07 -24.13
C ALA A 97 -8.65 17.46 -23.94
N ALA A 98 -7.60 18.14 -24.42
CA ALA A 98 -6.22 17.72 -24.20
C ALA A 98 -5.85 17.68 -22.71
N ALA A 99 -6.26 18.68 -21.93
CA ALA A 99 -6.06 18.70 -20.47
C ALA A 99 -6.75 17.53 -19.76
N LEU A 100 -7.97 17.16 -20.18
CA LEU A 100 -8.70 16.04 -19.61
C LEU A 100 -8.02 14.69 -19.90
N VAL A 101 -7.56 14.50 -21.15
CA VAL A 101 -6.82 13.29 -21.54
C VAL A 101 -5.51 13.17 -20.77
N ASP A 102 -4.71 14.24 -20.72
CA ASP A 102 -3.43 14.22 -20.00
C ASP A 102 -3.62 14.11 -18.47
N GLY A 103 -4.68 14.72 -17.93
CA GLY A 103 -5.06 14.56 -16.53
C GLY A 103 -5.47 13.12 -16.18
N ALA A 104 -6.26 12.47 -17.04
CA ALA A 104 -6.63 11.06 -16.87
C ALA A 104 -5.39 10.14 -16.93
N LEU A 105 -4.47 10.40 -17.87
CA LEU A 105 -3.20 9.70 -17.98
C LEU A 105 -2.34 9.90 -16.73
N LEU A 106 -2.22 11.14 -16.23
CA LEU A 106 -1.49 11.46 -15.00
C LEU A 106 -2.05 10.68 -13.80
N LEU A 107 -3.37 10.67 -13.64
CA LEU A 107 -4.03 9.96 -12.54
C LEU A 107 -3.78 8.44 -12.63
N HIS A 108 -3.90 7.85 -13.82
CA HIS A 108 -3.65 6.44 -14.00
C HIS A 108 -2.16 6.09 -13.78
N LEU A 109 -1.22 6.91 -14.27
CA LEU A 109 0.21 6.72 -14.01
C LEU A 109 0.56 6.84 -12.52
N ALA A 110 -0.08 7.79 -11.82
CA ALA A 110 0.11 7.94 -10.37
C ALA A 110 -0.40 6.71 -9.62
N PHE A 111 -1.53 6.14 -10.06
CA PHE A 111 -2.07 4.89 -9.54
C PHE A 111 -1.12 3.70 -9.79
N LEU A 112 -0.58 3.57 -11.01
CA LEU A 112 0.38 2.50 -11.34
C LEU A 112 1.67 2.62 -10.51
N ARG A 113 2.17 3.84 -10.26
CA ARG A 113 3.32 4.08 -9.40
C ARG A 113 3.05 3.65 -7.96
N GLU A 114 1.87 3.97 -7.44
CA GLU A 114 1.49 3.64 -6.07
C GLU A 114 1.48 2.14 -5.81
N ALA A 115 1.06 1.35 -6.79
CA ALA A 115 1.12 -0.10 -6.74
C ALA A 115 2.56 -0.66 -6.76
N HIS A 116 3.54 0.15 -7.19
CA HIS A 116 4.95 -0.23 -7.30
C HIS A 116 5.84 0.27 -6.17
N GLU A 117 5.46 1.35 -5.50
CA GLU A 117 6.26 1.93 -4.42
C GLU A 117 6.42 0.92 -3.28
N PRO A 118 7.65 0.50 -2.93
CA PRO A 118 7.87 -0.53 -1.92
C PRO A 118 7.19 -0.14 -0.61
N LEU A 119 6.50 -1.10 -0.01
CA LEU A 119 5.96 -0.93 1.33
C LEU A 119 7.15 -0.96 2.29
N CYS A 120 7.67 0.22 2.67
CA CYS A 120 8.54 0.34 3.84
C CYS A 120 7.69 -0.04 5.07
N ALA A 121 7.64 -1.33 5.35
CA ALA A 121 6.79 -1.98 6.34
C ALA A 121 7.44 -2.07 7.73
N TRP A 122 8.67 -1.53 7.84
CA TRP A 122 9.56 -1.70 8.97
C TRP A 122 10.05 -0.38 9.55
N GLU A 123 9.93 0.71 8.81
CA GLU A 123 10.42 2.03 9.24
C GLU A 123 9.36 2.73 10.11
N PRO A 124 9.71 3.13 11.35
CA PRO A 124 8.84 3.96 12.16
C PRO A 124 8.53 5.28 11.44
N ARG A 125 7.27 5.63 11.35
CA ARG A 125 6.77 6.82 10.65
C ARG A 125 6.37 7.93 11.59
N LEU A 126 5.99 7.59 12.83
CA LEU A 126 5.56 8.56 13.84
C LEU A 126 6.59 9.67 14.12
N PRO A 127 7.91 9.39 14.22
CA PRO A 127 8.92 10.45 14.41
C PRO A 127 9.10 11.33 13.18
N ILE A 128 8.86 10.79 11.99
CA ILE A 128 9.22 11.41 10.71
C ILE A 128 8.07 12.26 10.16
N TRP A 129 6.82 11.82 10.32
CA TRP A 129 5.66 12.41 9.66
C TRP A 129 4.73 13.11 10.67
N PRO A 130 4.62 14.47 10.64
CA PRO A 130 3.81 15.23 11.62
C PRO A 130 2.33 14.86 11.64
N VAL A 131 1.82 14.39 10.50
CA VAL A 131 0.42 13.96 10.33
C VAL A 131 0.12 12.65 11.05
N ILE A 132 1.13 11.83 11.37
CA ILE A 132 0.96 10.58 12.11
C ILE A 132 0.82 10.89 13.59
N ARG A 133 -0.23 10.32 14.19
CA ARG A 133 -0.61 10.48 15.59
C ARG A 133 -0.40 9.20 16.40
N HIS A 134 -0.56 8.05 15.76
CA HIS A 134 -0.30 6.76 16.36
C HIS A 134 0.38 5.84 15.34
N GLU A 135 1.17 4.93 15.86
CA GLU A 135 1.86 3.87 15.14
C GLU A 135 1.88 2.62 16.00
N ALA A 136 1.71 1.46 15.39
CA ALA A 136 1.77 0.20 16.10
C ALA A 136 2.40 -0.89 15.24
N PHE A 137 3.24 -1.69 15.85
CA PHE A 137 3.70 -2.96 15.33
C PHE A 137 3.07 -4.07 16.14
N PHE A 138 2.64 -5.14 15.50
CA PHE A 138 2.09 -6.28 16.21
C PHE A 138 2.54 -7.59 15.60
N LEU A 139 2.52 -8.60 16.43
CA LEU A 139 2.91 -9.97 16.16
C LEU A 139 1.69 -10.83 16.45
N ILE A 140 1.31 -11.69 15.51
CA ILE A 140 0.39 -12.80 15.80
C ILE A 140 1.09 -14.08 15.41
N PHE A 141 1.08 -15.08 16.26
CA PHE A 141 1.65 -16.38 15.94
C PHE A 141 1.04 -17.46 16.82
N ARG A 142 1.19 -18.70 16.38
CA ARG A 142 0.69 -19.85 17.11
C ARG A 142 1.80 -20.86 17.27
N ASP A 143 2.08 -21.23 18.52
CA ASP A 143 3.01 -22.32 18.82
C ASP A 143 2.34 -23.68 18.53
N PRO A 144 2.86 -24.48 17.57
CA PRO A 144 2.30 -25.79 17.28
C PRO A 144 2.46 -26.78 18.44
N ALA A 145 3.50 -26.63 19.28
CA ALA A 145 3.75 -27.57 20.37
C ALA A 145 2.73 -27.40 21.50
N SER A 146 2.58 -26.18 22.02
CA SER A 146 1.62 -25.90 23.09
C SER A 146 0.18 -25.64 22.60
N GLN A 147 -0.01 -25.45 21.29
CA GLN A 147 -1.28 -25.01 20.68
C GLN A 147 -1.73 -23.63 21.20
N THR A 148 -0.80 -22.83 21.74
CA THR A 148 -1.05 -21.49 22.27
C THR A 148 -0.92 -20.45 21.16
N ALA A 149 -1.89 -19.56 21.04
CA ALA A 149 -1.83 -18.40 20.15
C ALA A 149 -1.47 -17.14 20.93
N PHE A 150 -0.61 -16.31 20.34
CA PHE A 150 -0.11 -15.08 20.91
C PHE A 150 -0.47 -13.92 19.99
N TRP A 151 -0.90 -12.82 20.58
CA TRP A 151 -1.00 -11.52 19.94
C TRP A 151 -0.25 -10.52 20.79
N LEU A 152 0.83 -9.95 20.26
CA LEU A 152 1.69 -8.99 20.97
C LEU A 152 1.69 -7.69 20.17
N ARG A 153 1.64 -6.54 20.85
CA ARG A 153 1.56 -5.24 20.20
C ARG A 153 2.42 -4.21 20.91
N HIS A 154 3.23 -3.55 20.11
CA HIS A 154 3.97 -2.34 20.39
C HIS A 154 3.17 -1.17 19.81
N GLU A 155 2.63 -0.28 20.64
CA GLU A 155 1.90 0.91 20.23
C GLU A 155 2.65 2.16 20.69
N ALA A 156 2.70 3.19 19.85
CA ALA A 156 3.27 4.48 20.17
C ALA A 156 2.37 5.61 19.67
N ASP A 157 2.32 6.67 20.45
CA ASP A 157 1.76 7.96 20.07
C ASP A 157 2.75 9.08 20.45
N ARG A 158 2.29 10.33 20.40
CA ARG A 158 3.14 11.49 20.71
C ARG A 158 3.45 11.65 22.21
N GLU A 159 2.74 10.93 23.08
CA GLU A 159 2.80 11.04 24.54
C GLU A 159 3.52 9.86 25.21
N GLY A 160 3.66 8.73 24.49
CA GLY A 160 4.45 7.59 24.94
C GLY A 160 4.23 6.33 24.11
N GLY A 161 4.70 5.20 24.66
CA GLY A 161 4.48 3.88 24.12
C GLY A 161 3.64 3.01 25.08
N ARG A 162 3.10 1.92 24.54
CA ARG A 162 2.36 0.91 25.26
C ARG A 162 2.63 -0.45 24.64
N CYS A 163 2.86 -1.43 25.49
CA CYS A 163 2.88 -2.83 25.14
C CYS A 163 1.53 -3.45 25.51
N GLN A 164 0.96 -4.24 24.60
CA GLN A 164 -0.25 -5.00 24.84
C GLN A 164 -0.03 -6.44 24.42
N TRP A 165 -0.71 -7.36 25.10
CA TRP A 165 -0.62 -8.76 24.77
C TRP A 165 -1.96 -9.46 25.01
N ALA A 166 -2.19 -10.51 24.23
CA ALA A 166 -3.21 -11.51 24.48
C ALA A 166 -2.64 -12.90 24.18
N VAL A 167 -2.95 -13.85 25.06
CA VAL A 167 -2.61 -15.26 24.93
C VAL A 167 -3.91 -16.05 24.94
N THR A 168 -4.09 -16.90 23.93
CA THR A 168 -5.25 -17.79 23.82
C THR A 168 -4.77 -19.23 23.82
N ASP A 169 -5.24 -20.02 24.78
CA ASP A 169 -4.99 -21.45 24.85
C ASP A 169 -6.26 -22.21 25.28
N LYS A 170 -6.10 -23.45 25.74
CA LYS A 170 -7.21 -24.30 26.19
C LYS A 170 -7.93 -23.77 27.43
N GLU A 171 -7.28 -22.92 28.23
CA GLU A 171 -7.85 -22.33 29.44
C GLU A 171 -8.63 -21.04 29.15
N GLY A 172 -8.54 -20.53 27.92
CA GLY A 172 -9.26 -19.35 27.45
C GLY A 172 -8.32 -18.25 27.01
N VAL A 173 -8.80 -17.00 27.12
CA VAL A 173 -8.07 -15.79 26.71
C VAL A 173 -7.57 -15.06 27.95
N ARG A 174 -6.28 -14.77 27.99
CA ARG A 174 -5.65 -13.86 28.95
C ARG A 174 -5.07 -12.68 28.20
N GLN A 175 -5.15 -11.50 28.77
CA GLN A 175 -4.65 -10.28 28.14
C GLN A 175 -4.11 -9.32 29.18
N GLY A 176 -3.25 -8.41 28.75
CA GLY A 176 -2.65 -7.41 29.59
C GLY A 176 -1.99 -6.30 28.79
N SER A 177 -1.54 -5.26 29.49
CA SER A 177 -0.82 -4.15 28.88
C SER A 177 -0.03 -3.36 29.91
N TRP A 178 1.06 -2.73 29.47
CA TRP A 178 1.80 -1.77 30.28
C TRP A 178 2.28 -0.61 29.42
N GLU A 179 2.53 0.53 30.06
CA GLU A 179 3.17 1.67 29.39
C GLU A 179 4.67 1.40 29.19
N GLU A 180 5.19 1.82 28.05
CA GLU A 180 6.61 1.71 27.69
C GLU A 180 7.11 3.09 27.24
N LYS A 181 8.12 3.64 27.92
CA LYS A 181 8.73 4.92 27.55
C LYS A 181 10.26 4.82 27.71
N PRO A 182 11.06 5.00 26.64
CA PRO A 182 10.66 5.24 25.26
C PRO A 182 10.16 3.96 24.57
N PHE A 183 9.37 4.11 23.49
CA PHE A 183 9.10 3.04 22.54
C PHE A 183 10.43 2.48 22.02
N ALA A 184 10.73 1.22 22.34
CA ALA A 184 11.99 0.59 22.02
C ALA A 184 11.80 -0.91 21.77
N GLY A 185 12.83 -1.56 21.24
CA GLY A 185 12.86 -3.02 21.17
C GLY A 185 12.19 -3.66 19.96
N PHE A 186 11.57 -2.90 19.04
CA PHE A 186 11.12 -3.41 17.75
C PHE A 186 12.15 -3.17 16.63
N THR A 187 12.50 -4.21 15.87
CA THR A 187 13.39 -4.16 14.71
C THR A 187 12.79 -4.94 13.53
N ARG A 188 13.49 -4.95 12.38
CA ARG A 188 13.03 -5.66 11.17
C ARG A 188 12.78 -7.17 11.39
N ASN A 189 13.54 -7.78 12.30
CA ASN A 189 13.55 -9.23 12.52
C ASN A 189 13.51 -9.61 14.01
N GLY A 190 13.09 -8.67 14.87
CA GLY A 190 13.07 -8.90 16.30
C GLY A 190 12.16 -7.95 17.06
N SER A 191 11.68 -8.43 18.20
CA SER A 191 10.89 -7.65 19.13
C SER A 191 11.25 -8.03 20.55
N LYS A 192 11.49 -7.02 21.39
CA LYS A 192 11.72 -7.17 22.83
C LYS A 192 10.85 -6.19 23.58
N ALA A 193 10.24 -6.64 24.67
CA ALA A 193 9.59 -5.77 25.64
C ALA A 193 9.64 -6.44 27.01
N ALA A 194 9.64 -5.64 28.07
CA ALA A 194 9.50 -6.10 29.44
C ALA A 194 8.74 -5.06 30.27
N GLY A 195 7.87 -5.53 31.16
CA GLY A 195 7.07 -4.68 32.03
C GLY A 195 6.45 -5.48 33.18
N PRO A 196 5.63 -4.82 34.01
CA PRO A 196 5.04 -5.44 35.21
C PRO A 196 4.19 -6.67 34.92
N GLU A 197 3.59 -6.76 33.74
CA GLU A 197 2.68 -7.85 33.37
C GLU A 197 3.33 -8.96 32.53
N GLY A 198 4.63 -8.81 32.21
CA GLY A 198 5.39 -9.81 31.50
C GLY A 198 6.51 -9.26 30.61
N ALA A 199 7.11 -10.15 29.83
CA ALA A 199 8.20 -9.84 28.92
C ALA A 199 8.18 -10.76 27.69
N TRP A 200 8.80 -10.32 26.61
CA TRP A 200 9.12 -11.18 25.48
C TRP A 200 10.43 -10.76 24.84
N GLY A 201 11.10 -11.74 24.23
CA GLY A 201 12.26 -11.54 23.38
C GLY A 201 12.18 -12.50 22.22
N LEU A 202 11.80 -11.97 21.06
CA LEU A 202 11.49 -12.73 19.86
C LEU A 202 12.37 -12.29 18.70
N SER A 203 12.73 -13.24 17.85
CA SER A 203 13.22 -13.02 16.51
C SER A 203 12.37 -13.79 15.51
N TRP A 204 12.41 -13.39 14.24
CA TRP A 204 11.73 -14.13 13.20
C TRP A 204 12.48 -14.13 11.88
N GLU A 205 12.17 -15.14 11.08
CA GLU A 205 12.54 -15.21 9.67
C GLU A 205 11.35 -14.84 8.79
N ASP A 206 11.62 -14.11 7.71
CA ASP A 206 10.60 -13.77 6.72
C ASP A 206 10.13 -15.05 6.00
N GLY A 207 8.83 -15.19 5.82
CA GLY A 207 8.24 -16.29 5.05
C GLY A 207 8.30 -16.08 3.53
N PRO A 208 7.73 -17.03 2.75
CA PRO A 208 7.69 -16.94 1.30
C PRO A 208 6.74 -15.85 0.76
N VAL A 209 5.93 -15.25 1.64
CA VAL A 209 4.92 -14.25 1.26
C VAL A 209 5.51 -12.85 1.35
N ARG A 210 5.41 -12.08 0.25
CA ARG A 210 5.87 -10.69 0.21
C ARG A 210 4.95 -9.77 1.02
N PRO A 211 5.46 -8.66 1.58
CA PRO A 211 4.63 -7.68 2.28
C PRO A 211 3.52 -7.10 1.38
N TYR A 212 2.35 -6.83 1.96
CA TYR A 212 1.22 -6.20 1.26
C TYR A 212 0.41 -5.30 2.20
N ALA A 213 -0.38 -4.38 1.61
CA ALA A 213 -1.28 -3.49 2.36
C ALA A 213 -2.72 -4.00 2.25
N LEU A 214 -3.41 -4.18 3.37
CA LEU A 214 -4.86 -4.47 3.33
C LEU A 214 -5.69 -3.21 3.16
N VAL A 215 -5.14 -2.03 3.48
CA VAL A 215 -5.77 -0.75 3.20
C VAL A 215 -5.27 -0.25 1.85
N PRO A 216 -6.14 -0.07 0.84
CA PRO A 216 -5.74 0.58 -0.40
C PRO A 216 -5.12 1.95 -0.13
N ARG A 217 -3.87 2.15 -0.57
CA ARG A 217 -3.08 3.35 -0.25
C ARG A 217 -3.76 4.66 -0.70
N TRP A 218 -4.47 4.61 -1.83
CA TRP A 218 -5.23 5.76 -2.34
C TRP A 218 -6.31 6.24 -1.36
N LEU A 219 -6.98 5.33 -0.63
CA LEU A 219 -7.97 5.70 0.39
C LEU A 219 -7.32 6.48 1.53
N TRP A 220 -6.12 6.08 1.95
CA TRP A 220 -5.38 6.77 3.00
C TRP A 220 -4.87 8.14 2.55
N ARG A 221 -4.34 8.24 1.32
CA ARG A 221 -3.87 9.51 0.74
C ARG A 221 -4.99 10.52 0.56
N LEU A 222 -6.17 10.09 0.11
CA LEU A 222 -7.37 10.93 0.02
C LEU A 222 -7.99 11.25 1.40
N GLY A 223 -7.45 10.67 2.48
CA GLY A 223 -7.93 10.85 3.84
C GLY A 223 -9.24 10.17 4.18
N LEU A 224 -9.69 9.27 3.31
CA LEU A 224 -10.84 8.40 3.53
C LEU A 224 -10.50 7.31 4.56
N ALA A 225 -9.27 6.77 4.53
CA ALA A 225 -8.74 5.92 5.59
C ALA A 225 -7.91 6.73 6.60
N GLY A 226 -8.23 6.59 7.89
CA GLY A 226 -7.51 7.26 8.99
C GLY A 226 -6.12 6.70 9.25
N SER A 227 -5.93 5.41 8.93
CA SER A 227 -4.69 4.66 9.11
C SER A 227 -4.41 3.76 7.91
N MET A 228 -3.14 3.46 7.71
CA MET A 228 -2.67 2.37 6.87
C MET A 228 -2.47 1.12 7.72
N TYR A 229 -2.66 -0.04 7.08
CA TYR A 229 -2.24 -1.31 7.62
C TYR A 229 -1.48 -2.10 6.56
N VAL A 230 -0.29 -2.56 6.94
CA VAL A 230 0.60 -3.39 6.13
C VAL A 230 0.93 -4.65 6.90
N THR A 231 0.84 -5.78 6.22
CA THR A 231 1.37 -7.06 6.71
C THR A 231 2.83 -7.13 6.29
N SER A 232 3.74 -6.87 7.23
CA SER A 232 5.18 -6.68 6.98
C SER A 232 5.92 -7.99 6.77
N ALA A 233 5.60 -9.03 7.55
CA ALA A 233 6.08 -10.39 7.34
C ALA A 233 4.87 -11.33 7.44
N PRO A 234 4.18 -11.61 6.32
CA PRO A 234 2.87 -12.28 6.34
C PRO A 234 2.89 -13.78 6.68
N ALA A 235 4.04 -14.42 6.63
CA ALA A 235 4.20 -15.85 6.95
C ALA A 235 5.50 -16.09 7.74
N ALA A 236 5.73 -15.28 8.75
CA ALA A 236 6.96 -15.30 9.54
C ALA A 236 7.06 -16.55 10.43
N SER A 237 8.30 -16.95 10.72
CA SER A 237 8.61 -18.04 11.65
C SER A 237 9.28 -17.48 12.90
N PHE A 238 8.62 -17.57 14.06
CA PHE A 238 9.03 -16.92 15.30
C PHE A 238 9.78 -17.88 16.25
N SER A 239 10.88 -17.38 16.80
CA SER A 239 11.65 -18.08 17.83
C SER A 239 12.00 -17.14 18.98
N GLY A 240 12.15 -17.69 20.18
CA GLY A 240 12.53 -16.91 21.36
C GLY A 240 11.71 -17.25 22.59
N VAL A 241 11.53 -16.28 23.48
CA VAL A 241 10.89 -16.50 24.78
C VAL A 241 9.76 -15.50 24.98
N VAL A 242 8.64 -15.98 25.50
CA VAL A 242 7.50 -15.18 25.94
C VAL A 242 7.21 -15.52 27.40
N GLU A 243 7.06 -14.50 28.24
CA GLU A 243 6.69 -14.61 29.65
C GLU A 243 5.49 -13.70 29.92
N LEU A 244 4.28 -14.24 29.99
CA LEU A 244 3.05 -13.46 30.11
C LEU A 244 2.09 -14.14 31.09
N GLY A 245 1.42 -13.35 31.94
CA GLY A 245 0.44 -13.89 32.89
C GLY A 245 1.02 -14.96 33.82
N GLY A 246 2.29 -14.82 34.22
CA GLY A 246 2.99 -15.77 35.10
C GLY A 246 3.43 -17.08 34.45
N ARG A 247 3.33 -17.20 33.12
CA ARG A 247 3.74 -18.40 32.37
C ARG A 247 4.85 -18.06 31.40
N ARG A 248 5.74 -19.03 31.17
CA ARG A 248 6.86 -18.93 30.22
C ARG A 248 6.70 -19.93 29.09
N TRP A 249 6.94 -19.48 27.86
CA TRP A 249 6.98 -20.29 26.65
C TRP A 249 8.31 -20.06 25.94
N THR A 250 8.95 -21.15 25.51
CA THR A 250 10.09 -21.12 24.58
C THR A 250 9.57 -21.55 23.23
N LEU A 251 9.74 -20.68 22.23
CA LEU A 251 9.23 -20.86 20.88
C LEU A 251 10.37 -21.26 19.94
N GLU A 252 10.08 -22.21 19.06
CA GLU A 252 10.98 -22.66 18.01
C GLU A 252 10.19 -22.75 16.70
N GLY A 253 10.37 -21.74 15.84
CA GLY A 253 9.77 -21.70 14.51
C GLY A 253 8.23 -21.62 14.50
N ALA A 254 7.61 -20.92 15.45
CA ALA A 254 6.16 -20.77 15.51
C ALA A 254 5.65 -19.92 14.33
N PRO A 255 4.74 -20.41 13.48
CA PRO A 255 4.24 -19.66 12.33
C PRO A 255 3.33 -18.51 12.73
N GLY A 256 3.38 -17.41 11.97
CA GLY A 256 2.54 -16.24 12.21
C GLY A 256 2.76 -15.09 11.23
N CYS A 257 2.40 -13.88 11.66
CA CYS A 257 2.72 -12.66 10.91
C CYS A 257 3.13 -11.48 11.78
N VAL A 258 3.81 -10.54 11.11
CA VAL A 258 4.11 -9.21 11.62
C VAL A 258 3.27 -8.17 10.88
N GLY A 259 2.55 -7.33 11.62
CA GLY A 259 1.76 -6.22 11.09
C GLY A 259 2.31 -4.86 11.51
N HIS A 260 2.16 -3.88 10.63
CA HIS A 260 2.52 -2.47 10.87
C HIS A 260 1.33 -1.58 10.54
N LEU A 261 0.90 -0.79 11.51
CA LEU A 261 -0.24 0.12 11.42
C LEU A 261 0.21 1.53 11.79
N TRP A 262 -0.19 2.53 11.00
CA TRP A 262 0.11 3.93 11.34
C TRP A 262 -0.98 4.85 10.81
N GLY A 263 -1.24 5.95 11.49
CA GLY A 263 -2.24 6.89 11.02
C GLY A 263 -2.51 8.10 11.89
N ARG A 264 -3.53 8.85 11.47
CA ARG A 264 -4.07 10.01 12.18
C ARG A 264 -5.03 9.61 13.29
N ARG A 265 -5.77 8.52 13.07
CA ARG A 265 -6.83 8.00 13.95
C ARG A 265 -7.14 6.56 13.57
N HIS A 266 -7.53 5.74 14.55
CA HIS A 266 -8.01 4.39 14.28
C HIS A 266 -9.29 4.39 13.43
N GLY A 267 -9.57 3.26 12.78
CA GLY A 267 -10.87 3.03 12.15
C GLY A 267 -11.99 3.10 13.18
N ALA A 268 -13.14 3.68 12.83
CA ALA A 268 -14.30 3.73 13.72
C ALA A 268 -14.87 2.35 14.01
N ARG A 269 -14.73 1.42 13.06
CA ARG A 269 -15.02 0.00 13.21
C ARG A 269 -13.99 -0.77 12.42
N TRP A 270 -13.54 -1.88 12.98
CA TRP A 270 -12.70 -2.80 12.24
C TRP A 270 -12.83 -4.22 12.79
N ARG A 271 -12.55 -5.19 11.93
CA ARG A 271 -12.33 -6.59 12.26
C ARG A 271 -11.17 -7.08 11.42
N TRP A 272 -10.29 -7.84 12.03
CA TRP A 272 -9.12 -8.38 11.39
C TRP A 272 -8.93 -9.83 11.83
N ALA A 273 -8.50 -10.66 10.89
CA ALA A 273 -8.16 -12.04 11.16
C ALA A 273 -7.00 -12.45 10.27
N HIS A 274 -6.11 -13.26 10.82
CA HIS A 274 -4.96 -13.83 10.14
C HIS A 274 -4.82 -15.30 10.52
N ALA A 275 -4.51 -16.14 9.54
CA ALA A 275 -4.27 -17.55 9.73
C ALA A 275 -3.22 -18.06 8.75
N THR A 276 -2.32 -18.91 9.25
CA THR A 276 -1.30 -19.59 8.47
C THR A 276 -1.43 -21.09 8.66
N TRP A 277 -1.23 -21.83 7.56
CA TRP A 277 -1.15 -23.28 7.50
C TRP A 277 0.08 -23.66 6.67
N PRO A 278 1.29 -23.57 7.26
CA PRO A 278 2.54 -23.83 6.54
C PRO A 278 2.56 -25.22 5.88
N GLU A 279 2.00 -26.22 6.56
CA GLU A 279 1.89 -27.60 6.07
C GLU A 279 1.02 -27.75 4.81
N ARG A 280 0.16 -26.76 4.54
CA ARG A 280 -0.69 -26.68 3.36
C ARG A 280 -0.21 -25.66 2.33
N GLY A 281 0.93 -25.01 2.59
CA GLY A 281 1.39 -23.90 1.74
C GLY A 281 0.35 -22.78 1.64
N LEU A 282 -0.39 -22.50 2.72
CA LEU A 282 -1.55 -21.63 2.71
C LEU A 282 -1.47 -20.54 3.79
N MET A 283 -1.89 -19.33 3.45
CA MET A 283 -2.13 -18.24 4.40
C MET A 283 -3.35 -17.44 3.96
N ALA A 284 -4.17 -17.03 4.94
CA ALA A 284 -5.30 -16.14 4.71
C ALA A 284 -5.28 -14.99 5.71
N GLU A 285 -5.62 -13.80 5.22
CA GLU A 285 -5.76 -12.62 6.05
C GLU A 285 -6.94 -11.77 5.57
N THR A 286 -7.70 -11.22 6.49
CA THR A 286 -8.83 -10.35 6.16
C THR A 286 -8.86 -9.12 7.06
N LEU A 287 -9.25 -7.98 6.48
CA LEU A 287 -9.52 -6.75 7.20
C LEU A 287 -10.81 -6.15 6.68
N ALA A 288 -11.80 -6.02 7.55
CA ALA A 288 -12.96 -5.18 7.32
C ALA A 288 -12.79 -3.90 8.15
N ALA A 289 -12.75 -2.74 7.51
CA ALA A 289 -12.51 -1.47 8.18
C ALA A 289 -13.44 -0.36 7.69
N GLN A 290 -13.86 0.49 8.62
CA GLN A 290 -14.69 1.66 8.36
C GLN A 290 -14.07 2.89 9.01
N GLY A 291 -13.84 3.94 8.20
CA GLY A 291 -13.35 5.23 8.65
C GLY A 291 -14.47 6.20 9.02
N ARG A 292 -14.08 7.46 9.29
CA ARG A 292 -14.99 8.60 9.43
C ARG A 292 -14.56 9.72 8.50
N LEU A 293 -15.47 10.48 7.95
CA LEU A 293 -15.18 11.74 7.26
C LEU A 293 -16.04 12.82 7.92
N GLY A 294 -15.44 13.58 8.84
CA GLY A 294 -16.20 14.44 9.77
C GLY A 294 -17.23 13.65 10.58
N LEU A 295 -18.50 14.03 10.44
CA LEU A 295 -19.64 13.37 11.09
C LEU A 295 -20.06 12.06 10.41
N TRP A 296 -19.69 11.86 9.15
CA TRP A 296 -20.10 10.71 8.34
C TRP A 296 -19.18 9.50 8.53
N ARG A 297 -19.71 8.29 8.36
CA ARG A 297 -18.90 7.07 8.23
C ARG A 297 -18.60 6.82 6.76
N THR A 298 -17.39 6.35 6.47
CA THR A 298 -17.08 5.90 5.10
C THR A 298 -17.82 4.59 4.83
N PRO A 299 -17.96 4.16 3.56
CA PRO A 299 -18.32 2.78 3.26
C PRO A 299 -17.40 1.80 3.99
N LEU A 300 -17.94 0.64 4.34
CA LEU A 300 -17.12 -0.48 4.81
C LEU A 300 -16.26 -0.96 3.65
N VAL A 301 -14.96 -1.11 3.93
CA VAL A 301 -14.00 -1.69 2.99
C VAL A 301 -13.58 -3.02 3.58
N SER A 302 -13.78 -4.10 2.83
CA SER A 302 -13.30 -5.43 3.21
C SER A 302 -12.22 -5.86 2.23
N THR A 303 -11.03 -6.16 2.75
CA THR A 303 -9.91 -6.68 1.96
C THR A 303 -9.58 -8.07 2.46
N ALA A 304 -9.37 -9.00 1.53
CA ALA A 304 -8.90 -10.34 1.80
C ALA A 304 -7.62 -10.61 1.00
N ALA A 305 -6.63 -11.18 1.69
CA ALA A 305 -5.42 -11.71 1.11
C ALA A 305 -5.44 -13.23 1.27
N LEU A 306 -5.17 -13.94 0.18
CA LEU A 306 -5.00 -15.38 0.16
C LEU A 306 -3.68 -15.69 -0.53
N TRP A 307 -2.78 -16.35 0.18
CA TRP A 307 -1.57 -16.90 -0.40
C TRP A 307 -1.66 -18.42 -0.45
N LYS A 308 -1.41 -19.00 -1.62
CA LYS A 308 -1.33 -20.45 -1.82
C LYS A 308 -0.23 -20.78 -2.81
N ASP A 309 0.70 -21.65 -2.42
CA ASP A 309 1.73 -22.24 -3.29
C ASP A 309 2.45 -21.19 -4.17
N GLY A 310 2.90 -20.09 -3.55
CA GLY A 310 3.63 -19.01 -4.23
C GLY A 310 2.75 -17.93 -4.87
N ASN A 311 1.43 -18.09 -4.90
CA ASN A 311 0.50 -17.15 -5.51
C ASN A 311 -0.25 -16.34 -4.43
N LEU A 312 -0.01 -15.03 -4.40
CA LEU A 312 -0.77 -14.09 -3.56
C LEU A 312 -1.90 -13.46 -4.38
N SER A 313 -3.12 -13.63 -3.89
CA SER A 313 -4.32 -12.94 -4.38
C SER A 313 -4.81 -11.95 -3.33
N LEU A 314 -5.02 -10.70 -3.73
CA LEU A 314 -5.54 -9.64 -2.88
C LEU A 314 -6.81 -9.09 -3.53
N THR A 315 -7.91 -9.08 -2.80
CA THR A 315 -9.18 -8.55 -3.27
C THR A 315 -9.77 -7.58 -2.26
N SER A 316 -10.39 -6.51 -2.73
CA SER A 316 -11.07 -5.53 -1.90
C SER A 316 -12.48 -5.29 -2.42
N ALA A 317 -13.44 -5.23 -1.50
CA ALA A 317 -14.84 -4.93 -1.77
C ALA A 317 -15.28 -3.68 -1.00
N LEU A 318 -16.13 -2.88 -1.63
CA LEU A 318 -16.85 -1.75 -1.03
C LEU A 318 -18.30 -2.17 -0.78
N GLY A 319 -18.80 -1.95 0.43
CA GLY A 319 -20.15 -2.37 0.82
C GLY A 319 -20.13 -3.22 2.08
N GLY A 320 -21.30 -3.32 2.75
CA GLY A 320 -21.48 -3.97 4.05
C GLY A 320 -21.06 -5.45 4.09
N PRO A 321 -21.22 -6.14 5.23
CA PRO A 321 -20.90 -7.56 5.31
C PRO A 321 -21.58 -8.28 4.15
N ALA A 322 -20.87 -9.21 3.51
CA ALA A 322 -21.48 -10.12 2.54
C ALA A 322 -22.69 -10.74 3.23
N THR A 323 -23.88 -10.25 2.87
CA THR A 323 -25.13 -10.86 3.28
C THR A 323 -25.13 -12.27 2.70
N GLU A 324 -25.59 -13.21 3.51
CA GLU A 324 -25.78 -14.63 3.22
C GLU A 324 -25.99 -14.91 1.73
N GLY A 325 -25.10 -15.73 1.12
CA GLY A 325 -25.27 -16.21 -0.25
C GLY A 325 -24.17 -15.83 -1.25
N GLY A 326 -23.13 -15.09 -0.85
CA GLY A 326 -21.94 -14.88 -1.69
C GLY A 326 -21.08 -16.15 -1.75
N THR A 327 -21.42 -17.09 -2.64
CA THR A 327 -20.54 -18.20 -2.99
C THR A 327 -19.24 -17.67 -3.59
N TRP A 328 -18.16 -17.77 -2.84
CA TRP A 328 -16.80 -17.65 -3.36
C TRP A 328 -16.49 -18.96 -4.09
N SER A 329 -16.61 -18.97 -5.41
CA SER A 329 -16.04 -20.04 -6.23
C SER A 329 -14.54 -19.79 -6.37
N PHE A 330 -13.75 -20.64 -5.72
CA PHE A 330 -12.30 -20.79 -5.90
C PHE A 330 -11.99 -21.51 -7.21
#